data_AF-A0A7C7MJA7-F1
#
_entry.id   AF-A0A7C7MJA7-F1
#
_cell.length_a   1.000
_cell.length_b   1.000
_cell.length_c   1.000
_cell.angle_alpha   90.00
_cell.angle_beta   90.00
_cell.angle_gamma   90.00
#
_symmetry.space_group_name_H-M   'P 1'
#
loop_
_entity.id
_entity.type
_entity.pdbx_description
1 polymer ?
#
loop_
_entity_poly.entity_id
_entity_poly.type
_entity_poly.pdbx_seq_one_letter_code
_entity_poly.pdbx_strand_id
1 'polypeptide(L)'
;MKFLHRFIQLTFFILFSLVYGINPPQIGQFPAGFWEQMEQQDIGQAYGDSGWVKKMTDWKNNPVRDAQLEFNIPVLLGKYSGATTYFTAQDFQNMMFDDNATGSMSEYFTEISYGNFTVDGTAGGWYQSSYTMSEANSNTKLYVAEIAQLADPDFDYSQFDNDGPDNVPNSGDDDGYVDGIAVVYSGCGAEWGSGNDNLWPHMSSLGTSYQYTTNDASANGDYIIVNSYFVAPELAGGGDCYTDIIRPI
;
A
#
# COMPACT_ATOMS: atom_id res chain seq x y z
N MET A 1 18.78 5.10 52.17
CA MET A 1 18.20 3.76 51.91
C MET A 1 16.82 3.80 51.24
N LYS A 2 15.82 4.53 51.76
CA LYS A 2 14.47 4.62 51.14
C LYS A 2 14.45 5.15 49.69
N PHE A 3 15.33 6.10 49.38
CA PHE A 3 15.44 6.68 48.03
C PHE A 3 15.97 5.68 46.99
N LEU A 4 16.97 4.88 47.38
CA LEU A 4 17.55 3.84 46.52
C LEU A 4 16.52 2.72 46.23
N HIS A 5 15.73 2.32 47.23
CA HIS A 5 14.65 1.35 47.05
C HIS A 5 13.55 1.85 46.11
N ARG A 6 13.15 3.13 46.23
CA ARG A 6 12.17 3.74 45.31
C ARG A 6 12.70 3.84 43.88
N PHE A 7 13.97 4.20 43.73
CA PHE A 7 14.60 4.29 42.41
C PHE A 7 14.63 2.93 41.71
N ILE A 8 15.07 1.88 42.43
CA ILE A 8 15.09 0.50 41.92
C ILE A 8 13.69 0.02 41.54
N GLN A 9 12.67 0.27 42.38
CA GLN A 9 11.29 -0.10 42.06
C GLN A 9 10.77 0.59 40.80
N LEU A 10 11.05 1.88 40.62
CA LEU A 10 10.66 2.61 39.41
C LEU A 10 11.37 2.07 38.17
N THR A 11 12.67 1.77 38.26
CA THR A 11 13.43 1.20 37.14
C THR A 11 12.91 -0.17 36.76
N PHE A 12 12.58 -1.00 37.75
CA PHE A 12 12.02 -2.34 37.52
C PHE A 12 10.64 -2.25 36.88
N PHE A 13 9.79 -1.31 37.30
CA PHE A 13 8.47 -1.11 36.70
C PHE A 13 8.57 -0.68 35.23
N ILE A 14 9.45 0.28 34.91
CA ILE A 14 9.67 0.75 33.54
C ILE A 14 10.21 -0.39 32.66
N LEU A 15 11.23 -1.13 33.13
CA LEU A 15 11.80 -2.26 32.40
C LEU A 15 10.80 -3.39 32.19
N PHE A 16 9.97 -3.72 33.20
CA PHE A 16 8.95 -4.75 33.08
C PHE A 16 7.85 -4.33 32.08
N SER A 17 7.48 -3.05 32.04
CA SER A 17 6.52 -2.49 31.07
C SER A 17 7.02 -2.63 29.63
N LEU A 18 8.31 -2.36 29.39
CA LEU A 18 8.91 -2.47 28.05
C LEU A 18 8.98 -3.90 27.53
N VAL A 19 9.11 -4.90 28.41
CA VAL A 19 9.16 -6.33 28.02
C VAL A 19 7.80 -6.87 27.60
N TYR A 20 6.70 -6.36 28.16
CA TYR A 20 5.33 -6.75 27.75
C TYR A 20 4.72 -5.83 26.69
N GLY A 21 5.32 -4.67 26.42
CA GLY A 21 4.90 -3.77 25.35
C GLY A 21 5.26 -4.26 23.94
N ILE A 22 6.19 -5.23 23.84
CA ILE A 22 6.62 -5.80 22.56
C ILE A 22 6.17 -7.26 22.55
N ASN A 23 4.98 -7.54 22.02
CA ASN A 23 4.65 -8.92 21.63
C ASN A 23 5.57 -9.27 20.44
N PRO A 24 6.53 -10.21 20.59
CA PRO A 24 7.29 -10.66 19.44
C PRO A 24 6.32 -11.23 18.41
N PRO A 25 6.50 -10.96 17.11
CA PRO A 25 5.60 -11.48 16.08
C PRO A 25 5.52 -13.00 16.21
N GLN A 26 4.30 -13.51 16.33
CA GLN A 26 4.09 -14.96 16.33
C GLN A 26 4.45 -15.46 14.93
N ILE A 27 5.39 -16.41 14.86
CA ILE A 27 5.73 -17.08 13.61
C ILE A 27 4.53 -17.96 13.23
N GLY A 28 3.62 -17.41 12.43
CA GLY A 28 2.55 -18.17 11.80
C GLY A 28 3.11 -19.06 10.69
N GLN A 29 2.51 -20.23 10.49
CA GLN A 29 2.75 -21.00 9.28
C GLN A 29 1.73 -20.59 8.22
N PHE A 30 2.19 -20.35 6.99
CA PHE A 30 1.29 -20.07 5.88
C PHE A 30 0.39 -21.29 5.56
N PRO A 31 -0.84 -21.08 5.07
CA PRO A 31 -1.69 -22.16 4.59
C PRO A 31 -0.98 -23.01 3.52
N ALA A 32 -1.36 -24.30 3.43
CA ALA A 32 -0.84 -25.17 2.38
C ALA A 32 -1.15 -24.59 0.99
N GLY A 33 -0.16 -24.57 0.09
CA GLY A 33 -0.28 -24.02 -1.27
C GLY A 33 -0.07 -22.51 -1.41
N PHE A 34 0.09 -21.77 -0.30
CA PHE A 34 0.31 -20.31 -0.33
C PHE A 34 1.49 -19.89 -1.22
N TRP A 35 2.68 -20.47 -0.98
CA TRP A 35 3.88 -20.10 -1.74
C TRP A 35 3.80 -20.52 -3.21
N GLU A 36 3.09 -21.61 -3.49
CA GLU A 36 2.88 -22.10 -4.86
C GLU A 36 1.97 -21.16 -5.64
N GLN A 37 0.95 -20.59 -5.00
CA GLN A 37 0.12 -19.52 -5.58
C GLN A 37 0.90 -18.22 -5.79
N MET A 38 1.72 -17.81 -4.81
CA MET A 38 2.54 -16.60 -4.94
C MET A 38 3.56 -16.73 -6.09
N GLU A 39 4.24 -17.87 -6.18
CA GLU A 39 5.19 -18.15 -7.25
C GLU A 39 4.50 -18.23 -8.63
N GLN A 40 3.32 -18.85 -8.72
CA GLN A 40 2.53 -18.89 -9.96
C GLN A 40 2.13 -17.49 -10.48
N GLN A 41 2.01 -16.52 -9.59
CA GLN A 41 1.62 -15.14 -9.92
C GLN A 41 2.83 -14.19 -10.03
N ASP A 42 4.06 -14.72 -10.04
CA ASP A 42 5.30 -13.94 -9.99
C ASP A 42 5.31 -12.92 -8.83
N ILE A 43 4.72 -13.30 -7.69
CA ILE A 43 4.75 -12.53 -6.44
C ILE A 43 6.01 -12.96 -5.69
N GLY A 44 7.07 -12.16 -5.85
CA GLY A 44 8.46 -12.52 -5.51
C GLY A 44 8.86 -12.40 -4.03
N GLN A 45 10.16 -12.36 -3.76
CA GLN A 45 10.78 -12.12 -2.44
C GLN A 45 11.29 -10.68 -2.25
N ALA A 46 11.36 -9.92 -3.34
CA ALA A 46 11.71 -8.50 -3.33
C ALA A 46 10.39 -7.71 -3.47
N TYR A 47 10.11 -6.90 -2.46
CA TYR A 47 8.89 -6.10 -2.35
C TYR A 47 9.26 -4.63 -2.21
N GLY A 48 8.35 -3.77 -2.66
CA GLY A 48 8.50 -2.33 -2.58
C GLY A 48 9.29 -1.74 -3.75
N ASP A 49 9.11 -0.45 -3.93
CA ASP A 49 9.87 0.33 -4.88
C ASP A 49 11.36 0.44 -4.46
N SER A 50 12.26 0.41 -5.45
CA SER A 50 13.69 0.37 -5.18
C SER A 50 14.26 1.68 -4.67
N GLY A 51 13.79 2.82 -5.17
CA GLY A 51 14.23 4.12 -4.68
C GLY A 51 13.64 4.42 -3.32
N TRP A 52 12.40 4.01 -3.02
CA TRP A 52 11.85 4.10 -1.67
C TRP A 52 12.61 3.22 -0.65
N VAL A 53 12.97 1.99 -1.02
CA VAL A 53 13.85 1.13 -0.21
C VAL A 53 15.21 1.76 0.04
N LYS A 54 15.77 2.42 -0.98
CA LYS A 54 17.02 3.17 -0.86
C LYS A 54 16.86 4.35 0.10
N LYS A 55 15.81 5.16 -0.03
CA LYS A 55 15.53 6.32 0.85
C LYS A 55 15.41 5.90 2.31
N MET A 56 14.65 4.84 2.60
CA MET A 56 14.54 4.29 3.96
C MET A 56 15.89 3.81 4.51
N THR A 57 16.70 3.18 3.66
CA THR A 57 18.05 2.71 4.04
C THR A 57 18.98 3.88 4.35
N ASP A 58 18.95 4.93 3.52
CA ASP A 58 19.75 6.14 3.68
C ASP A 58 19.32 6.88 4.96
N TRP A 59 18.02 7.03 5.19
CA TRP A 59 17.48 7.63 6.41
C TRP A 59 17.88 6.88 7.68
N LYS A 60 17.84 5.54 7.65
CA LYS A 60 18.27 4.69 8.79
C LYS A 60 19.74 4.86 9.11
N ASN A 61 20.58 5.08 8.10
CA ASN A 61 22.01 5.24 8.25
C ASN A 61 22.44 6.71 8.48
N ASN A 62 21.51 7.66 8.34
CA ASN A 62 21.79 9.07 8.52
C ASN A 62 21.98 9.41 10.03
N PRO A 63 23.14 9.94 10.43
CA PRO A 63 23.39 10.33 11.83
C PRO A 63 22.56 11.54 12.28
N VAL A 64 21.94 12.26 11.34
CA VAL A 64 21.07 13.42 11.58
C VAL A 64 19.68 13.07 11.03
N ARG A 65 18.81 12.51 11.88
CA ARG A 65 17.46 12.06 11.52
C ARG A 65 16.46 13.21 11.54
N ASP A 66 16.78 14.30 10.85
CA ASP A 66 15.95 15.50 10.79
C ASP A 66 15.03 15.51 9.56
N ALA A 67 15.13 14.49 8.68
CA ALA A 67 14.29 14.35 7.50
C ALA A 67 13.00 13.59 7.85
N GLN A 68 11.86 14.22 7.53
CA GLN A 68 10.54 13.62 7.49
C GLN A 68 10.48 12.62 6.32
N LEU A 69 9.96 11.41 6.54
CA LEU A 69 9.62 10.51 5.43
C LEU A 69 8.16 10.73 5.07
N GLU A 70 7.90 11.15 3.83
CA GLU A 70 6.54 11.38 3.31
C GLU A 70 6.30 10.40 2.16
N PHE A 71 5.22 9.62 2.23
CA PHE A 71 4.87 8.67 1.17
C PHE A 71 3.48 9.00 0.65
N ASN A 72 3.40 9.41 -0.61
CA ASN A 72 2.15 9.76 -1.27
C ASN A 72 1.72 8.63 -2.20
N ILE A 73 0.49 8.15 -2.05
CA ILE A 73 0.01 7.01 -2.84
C ILE A 73 -1.30 7.32 -3.59
N PRO A 74 -1.37 7.04 -4.91
CA PRO A 74 -2.64 7.06 -5.61
C PRO A 74 -3.41 5.77 -5.33
N VAL A 75 -4.67 5.91 -4.93
CA VAL A 75 -5.59 4.80 -4.68
C VAL A 75 -6.59 4.72 -5.82
N LEU A 76 -6.40 3.74 -6.69
CA LEU A 76 -7.16 3.54 -7.92
C LEU A 76 -8.24 2.50 -7.70
N LEU A 77 -9.50 2.93 -7.67
CA LEU A 77 -10.65 2.03 -7.59
C LEU A 77 -10.93 1.47 -8.98
N GLY A 78 -10.66 0.18 -9.18
CA GLY A 78 -10.88 -0.53 -10.44
C GLY A 78 -11.96 -1.59 -10.33
N LYS A 79 -12.92 -1.64 -11.25
CA LYS A 79 -13.94 -2.70 -11.24
C LYS A 79 -13.82 -3.62 -12.44
N TYR A 80 -14.04 -4.91 -12.21
CA TYR A 80 -14.05 -5.90 -13.30
C TYR A 80 -15.18 -5.59 -14.30
N SER A 81 -15.05 -6.13 -15.51
CA SER A 81 -16.10 -6.09 -16.52
C SER A 81 -17.43 -6.62 -15.97
N GLY A 82 -18.47 -5.77 -15.98
CA GLY A 82 -19.81 -6.09 -15.50
C GLY A 82 -19.98 -6.13 -13.97
N ALA A 83 -18.95 -5.80 -13.19
CA ALA A 83 -19.04 -5.78 -11.74
C ALA A 83 -19.86 -4.59 -11.21
N THR A 84 -20.50 -4.81 -10.06
CA THR A 84 -21.16 -3.77 -9.27
C THR A 84 -20.28 -3.43 -8.08
N THR A 85 -20.29 -2.15 -7.69
CA THR A 85 -19.55 -1.63 -6.54
C THR A 85 -20.52 -0.94 -5.58
N TYR A 86 -20.12 -0.85 -4.32
CA TYR A 86 -20.95 -0.47 -3.18
C TYR A 86 -20.38 0.72 -2.42
N PHE A 87 -19.08 0.99 -2.56
CA PHE A 87 -18.40 2.14 -1.96
C PHE A 87 -17.86 3.10 -3.00
N THR A 88 -17.68 4.36 -2.61
CA THR A 88 -17.17 5.44 -3.45
C THR A 88 -15.69 5.70 -3.17
N ALA A 89 -14.99 6.36 -4.09
CA ALA A 89 -13.62 6.81 -3.85
C ALA A 89 -13.50 7.68 -2.59
N GLN A 90 -14.51 8.49 -2.27
CA GLN A 90 -14.53 9.31 -1.05
C GLN A 90 -14.56 8.46 0.22
N ASP A 91 -15.21 7.30 0.20
CA ASP A 91 -15.21 6.40 1.36
C ASP A 91 -13.81 5.86 1.65
N PHE A 92 -13.04 5.52 0.60
CA PHE A 92 -11.63 5.14 0.73
C PHE A 92 -10.73 6.33 1.09
N GLN A 93 -10.97 7.51 0.51
CA GLN A 93 -10.26 8.75 0.87
C GLN A 93 -10.40 9.04 2.37
N ASN A 94 -11.62 9.01 2.90
CA ASN A 94 -11.88 9.23 4.33
C ASN A 94 -11.23 8.14 5.18
N MET A 95 -11.36 6.88 4.78
CA MET A 95 -10.77 5.77 5.54
C MET A 95 -9.25 5.85 5.60
N MET A 96 -8.59 6.26 4.51
CA MET A 96 -7.14 6.18 4.38
C MET A 96 -6.45 7.50 4.78
N PHE A 97 -6.97 8.65 4.40
CA PHE A 97 -6.22 9.91 4.44
C PHE A 97 -6.93 11.06 5.17
N ASP A 98 -8.26 11.18 5.02
CA ASP A 98 -9.01 12.31 5.59
C ASP A 98 -9.63 11.99 6.97
N ASP A 99 -10.70 12.70 7.34
CA ASP A 99 -11.36 12.60 8.64
C ASP A 99 -12.16 11.29 8.77
N ASN A 100 -11.71 10.42 9.68
CA ASN A 100 -12.38 9.19 10.06
C ASN A 100 -12.49 9.10 11.57
N ALA A 101 -13.71 8.94 12.09
CA ALA A 101 -13.99 8.90 13.53
C ALA A 101 -13.23 7.79 14.29
N THR A 102 -12.78 6.74 13.62
CA THR A 102 -11.99 5.65 14.21
C THR A 102 -10.49 5.75 13.96
N GLY A 103 -10.04 6.79 13.28
CA GLY A 103 -8.67 6.95 12.82
C GLY A 103 -8.51 6.64 11.33
N SER A 104 -7.73 7.43 10.61
CA SER A 104 -7.30 7.15 9.24
C SER A 104 -5.96 6.41 9.19
N MET A 105 -5.60 5.85 8.02
CA MET A 105 -4.27 5.23 7.82
C MET A 105 -3.16 6.28 8.00
N SER A 106 -3.36 7.51 7.52
CA SER A 106 -2.44 8.63 7.73
C SER A 106 -2.21 8.93 9.22
N GLU A 107 -3.28 9.00 10.01
CA GLU A 107 -3.19 9.20 11.46
C GLU A 107 -2.46 8.05 12.14
N TYR A 108 -2.76 6.80 11.75
CA TYR A 108 -2.09 5.62 12.28
C TYR A 108 -0.58 5.65 12.04
N PHE A 109 -0.12 5.87 10.81
CA PHE A 109 1.31 5.91 10.49
C PHE A 109 2.03 7.10 11.13
N THR A 110 1.36 8.25 11.21
CA THR A 110 1.88 9.42 11.92
C THR A 110 2.04 9.13 13.42
N GLU A 111 1.06 8.48 14.05
CA GLU A 111 1.09 8.14 15.47
C GLU A 111 2.22 7.15 15.79
N ILE A 112 2.27 5.99 15.12
CA ILE A 112 3.23 4.93 15.45
C ILE A 112 4.67 5.32 15.11
N SER A 113 4.86 6.26 14.19
CA SER A 113 6.18 6.76 13.80
C SER A 113 6.64 7.96 14.65
N TYR A 114 5.81 8.44 15.57
CA TYR A 114 6.02 9.71 16.30
C TYR A 114 6.23 10.90 15.36
N GLY A 115 5.46 10.91 14.28
CA GLY A 115 5.52 11.91 13.23
C GLY A 115 6.66 11.70 12.24
N ASN A 116 7.62 10.79 12.43
CA ASN A 116 8.77 10.63 11.52
C ASN A 116 8.43 10.04 10.15
N PHE A 117 7.26 9.44 10.03
CA PHE A 117 6.75 8.87 8.78
C PHE A 117 5.28 9.26 8.62
N THR A 118 4.99 9.93 7.51
CA THR A 118 3.65 10.35 7.12
C THR A 118 3.29 9.64 5.82
N VAL A 119 2.06 9.15 5.77
CA VAL A 119 1.46 8.59 4.56
C VAL A 119 0.28 9.48 4.22
N ASP A 120 0.15 9.85 2.96
CA ASP A 120 -0.99 10.60 2.44
C ASP A 120 -1.30 10.11 1.02
N GLY A 121 -2.36 10.61 0.39
CA GLY A 121 -2.74 10.14 -0.94
C GLY A 121 -4.06 10.67 -1.46
N THR A 122 -4.44 10.16 -2.62
CA THR A 122 -5.69 10.52 -3.27
C THR A 122 -6.36 9.27 -3.82
N ALA A 123 -7.63 9.07 -3.46
CA ALA A 123 -8.47 8.01 -3.98
C ALA A 123 -9.36 8.49 -5.14
N GLY A 124 -9.45 7.69 -6.20
CA GLY A 124 -10.22 8.01 -7.40
C GLY A 124 -10.68 6.78 -8.18
N GLY A 125 -11.59 6.97 -9.13
CA GLY A 125 -12.32 5.89 -9.82
C GLY A 125 -13.83 5.92 -9.52
N TRP A 126 -14.63 4.93 -9.91
CA TRP A 126 -14.30 3.58 -10.40
C TRP A 126 -13.94 3.49 -11.90
N TYR A 127 -12.76 2.96 -12.20
CA TYR A 127 -12.33 2.66 -13.57
C TYR A 127 -12.87 1.30 -14.01
N GLN A 128 -13.58 1.27 -15.15
CA GLN A 128 -14.16 0.05 -15.71
C GLN A 128 -13.11 -0.71 -16.52
N SER A 129 -12.59 -1.80 -15.97
CA SER A 129 -11.68 -2.71 -16.68
C SER A 129 -12.41 -3.47 -17.80
N SER A 130 -11.67 -3.82 -18.86
CA SER A 130 -12.15 -4.74 -19.89
C SER A 130 -12.11 -6.20 -19.44
N TYR A 131 -11.30 -6.53 -18.43
CA TYR A 131 -11.14 -7.88 -17.89
C TYR A 131 -12.27 -8.24 -16.94
N THR A 132 -12.81 -9.45 -17.11
CA THR A 132 -13.65 -10.11 -16.10
C THR A 132 -12.83 -10.49 -14.87
N MET A 133 -13.49 -10.80 -13.75
CA MET A 133 -12.84 -11.29 -12.53
C MET A 133 -11.89 -12.48 -12.80
N SER A 134 -12.33 -13.44 -13.61
CA SER A 134 -11.54 -14.64 -13.93
C SER A 134 -10.29 -14.31 -14.77
N GLU A 135 -10.39 -13.36 -15.69
CA GLU A 135 -9.25 -12.94 -16.52
C GLU A 135 -8.26 -12.12 -15.69
N ALA A 136 -8.76 -11.21 -14.84
CA ALA A 136 -7.93 -10.48 -13.90
C ALA A 136 -7.20 -11.42 -12.95
N ASN A 137 -7.85 -12.47 -12.43
CA ASN A 137 -7.19 -13.48 -11.60
C ASN A 137 -6.15 -14.31 -12.38
N SER A 138 -6.41 -14.60 -13.65
CA SER A 138 -5.44 -15.30 -14.50
C SER A 138 -4.19 -14.48 -14.79
N ASN A 139 -4.30 -13.14 -14.80
CA ASN A 139 -3.16 -12.24 -14.93
C ASN A 139 -3.43 -10.88 -14.28
N THR A 140 -3.15 -10.77 -12.99
CA THR A 140 -3.40 -9.56 -12.20
C THR A 140 -2.62 -8.35 -12.72
N LYS A 141 -1.42 -8.57 -13.26
CA LYS A 141 -0.55 -7.49 -13.75
C LYS A 141 -1.17 -6.78 -14.95
N LEU A 142 -1.83 -7.50 -15.86
CA LEU A 142 -2.57 -6.89 -16.96
C LEU A 142 -3.75 -6.04 -16.46
N TYR A 143 -4.49 -6.55 -15.49
CA TYR A 143 -5.59 -5.81 -14.87
C TYR A 143 -5.08 -4.53 -14.20
N VAL A 144 -4.03 -4.60 -13.38
CA VAL A 144 -3.44 -3.44 -12.68
C VAL A 144 -2.89 -2.41 -13.68
N ALA A 145 -2.18 -2.85 -14.72
CA ALA A 145 -1.67 -1.94 -15.75
C ALA A 145 -2.80 -1.25 -16.53
N GLU A 146 -3.90 -1.93 -16.82
CA GLU A 146 -5.08 -1.32 -17.45
C GLU A 146 -5.75 -0.31 -16.52
N ILE A 147 -5.90 -0.61 -15.23
CA ILE A 147 -6.46 0.35 -14.26
C ILE A 147 -5.58 1.60 -14.16
N ALA A 148 -4.25 1.44 -14.12
CA ALA A 148 -3.34 2.58 -14.13
C ALA A 148 -3.49 3.43 -15.41
N GLN A 149 -3.58 2.79 -16.58
CA GLN A 149 -3.84 3.47 -17.84
C GLN A 149 -5.18 4.22 -17.87
N LEU A 150 -6.24 3.62 -17.33
CA LEU A 150 -7.56 4.23 -17.28
C LEU A 150 -7.62 5.43 -16.32
N ALA A 151 -6.77 5.45 -15.30
CA ALA A 151 -6.66 6.51 -14.31
C ALA A 151 -5.78 7.69 -14.74
N ASP A 152 -4.87 7.48 -15.69
CA ASP A 152 -3.93 8.48 -16.22
C ASP A 152 -4.54 9.83 -16.63
N PRO A 153 -5.79 9.92 -17.18
CA PRO A 153 -6.41 11.21 -17.44
C PRO A 153 -6.85 11.99 -16.18
N ASP A 154 -7.02 11.29 -15.05
CA ASP A 154 -7.56 11.82 -13.79
C ASP A 154 -6.47 11.99 -12.71
N PHE A 155 -5.35 11.28 -12.83
CA PHE A 155 -4.21 11.32 -11.92
C PHE A 155 -2.96 11.81 -12.64
N ASP A 156 -2.33 12.87 -12.12
CA ASP A 156 -0.95 13.22 -12.46
C ASP A 156 -0.02 12.31 -11.66
N TYR A 157 0.53 11.29 -12.32
CA TYR A 157 1.39 10.31 -11.68
C TYR A 157 2.71 10.89 -11.20
N SER A 158 3.12 12.06 -11.71
CA SER A 158 4.33 12.73 -11.24
C SER A 158 4.24 13.24 -9.80
N GLN A 159 3.04 13.32 -9.22
CA GLN A 159 2.84 13.69 -7.82
C GLN A 159 3.20 12.56 -6.84
N PHE A 160 3.53 11.37 -7.33
CA PHE A 160 3.74 10.16 -6.54
C PHE A 160 5.10 9.47 -6.78
N ASP A 161 6.03 10.19 -7.40
CA ASP A 161 7.45 9.82 -7.54
C ASP A 161 8.22 10.75 -6.61
N ASN A 162 8.43 10.35 -5.35
CA ASN A 162 8.92 11.25 -4.29
C ASN A 162 9.98 10.59 -3.39
N ASP A 163 10.69 9.63 -3.95
CA ASP A 163 11.70 8.81 -3.30
C ASP A 163 13.10 9.47 -3.17
N GLY A 164 13.24 10.66 -3.73
CA GLY A 164 14.36 11.58 -3.57
C GLY A 164 14.53 12.10 -2.14
N PRO A 165 15.77 12.44 -1.72
CA PRO A 165 16.03 13.04 -0.41
C PRO A 165 15.28 14.36 -0.09
N ASP A 166 14.79 15.10 -1.08
CA ASP A 166 14.20 16.43 -0.87
C ASP A 166 12.69 16.45 -0.59
N ASN A 167 12.01 15.29 -0.70
CA ASN A 167 10.55 15.11 -0.57
C ASN A 167 9.71 15.93 -1.58
N VAL A 168 10.31 16.44 -2.65
CA VAL A 168 9.58 17.13 -3.71
C VAL A 168 9.27 16.12 -4.81
N PRO A 169 7.99 15.82 -5.09
CA PRO A 169 7.67 14.85 -6.14
C PRO A 169 8.20 15.27 -7.51
N ASN A 170 8.69 14.30 -8.28
CA ASN A 170 9.21 14.44 -9.63
C ASN A 170 10.24 15.57 -9.75
N SER A 171 11.16 15.55 -8.81
CA SER A 171 12.39 16.31 -8.70
C SER A 171 13.55 15.57 -9.42
N GLY A 172 14.69 16.25 -9.59
CA GLY A 172 15.86 15.68 -10.26
C GLY A 172 16.64 14.65 -9.42
N ASP A 173 16.21 14.38 -8.19
CA ASP A 173 16.75 13.34 -7.31
C ASP A 173 15.85 12.10 -7.15
N ASP A 174 14.64 12.14 -7.70
CA ASP A 174 13.75 10.98 -7.81
C ASP A 174 14.17 10.04 -8.96
N ASP A 175 13.56 8.85 -9.05
CA ASP A 175 13.97 7.81 -9.99
C ASP A 175 13.09 7.67 -11.25
N GLY A 176 11.97 8.42 -11.32
CA GLY A 176 11.06 8.42 -12.46
C GLY A 176 9.95 7.37 -12.37
N TYR A 177 9.83 6.68 -11.25
CA TYR A 177 8.79 5.69 -10.99
C TYR A 177 7.85 6.17 -9.89
N VAL A 178 6.56 5.84 -10.03
CA VAL A 178 5.64 6.02 -8.91
C VAL A 178 6.08 5.12 -7.76
N ASP A 179 6.28 5.69 -6.57
CA ASP A 179 6.71 5.05 -5.32
C ASP A 179 5.86 3.80 -4.99
N GLY A 180 4.60 3.83 -5.40
CA GLY A 180 3.74 2.67 -5.53
C GLY A 180 2.28 3.06 -5.74
N ILE A 181 1.49 2.19 -6.38
CA ILE A 181 0.04 2.40 -6.52
C ILE A 181 -0.76 1.42 -5.66
N ALA A 182 -1.91 1.85 -5.17
CA ALA A 182 -2.91 0.99 -4.55
C ALA A 182 -4.05 0.76 -5.53
N VAL A 183 -4.36 -0.50 -5.86
CA VAL A 183 -5.55 -0.83 -6.66
C VAL A 183 -6.60 -1.49 -5.80
N VAL A 184 -7.72 -0.81 -5.60
CA VAL A 184 -8.90 -1.38 -4.94
C VAL A 184 -9.78 -2.05 -5.99
N TYR A 185 -9.90 -3.37 -5.96
CA TYR A 185 -10.74 -4.10 -6.91
C TYR A 185 -12.15 -4.38 -6.37
N SER A 186 -13.15 -4.36 -7.26
CA SER A 186 -14.54 -4.66 -6.90
C SER A 186 -14.73 -6.06 -6.29
N GLY A 187 -15.55 -6.18 -5.25
CA GLY A 187 -15.84 -7.45 -4.57
C GLY A 187 -15.00 -7.71 -3.31
N CYS A 188 -15.15 -8.90 -2.72
CA CYS A 188 -14.37 -9.33 -1.55
C CYS A 188 -13.16 -10.19 -1.96
N GLY A 189 -12.14 -10.24 -1.11
CA GLY A 189 -10.91 -10.96 -1.41
C GLY A 189 -11.01 -12.48 -1.19
N ALA A 190 -10.17 -13.22 -1.90
CA ALA A 190 -10.12 -14.69 -1.81
C ALA A 190 -9.37 -15.22 -0.56
N GLU A 191 -8.70 -14.34 0.20
CA GLU A 191 -7.83 -14.71 1.33
C GLU A 191 -8.58 -15.05 2.61
N TRP A 192 -9.79 -14.52 2.78
CA TRP A 192 -10.49 -14.56 4.06
C TRP A 192 -11.23 -15.88 4.29
N GLY A 193 -11.60 -16.58 3.22
CA GLY A 193 -12.31 -17.86 3.30
C GLY A 193 -12.46 -18.52 1.93
N SER A 194 -12.87 -19.77 1.94
CA SER A 194 -13.25 -20.46 0.70
C SER A 194 -14.63 -19.99 0.23
N GLY A 195 -14.82 -19.91 -1.09
CA GLY A 195 -16.13 -19.66 -1.69
C GLY A 195 -16.17 -18.52 -2.70
N ASN A 196 -15.05 -17.88 -3.02
CA ASN A 196 -14.93 -16.95 -4.14
C ASN A 196 -13.62 -17.16 -4.91
N ASP A 197 -13.65 -16.83 -6.21
CA ASP A 197 -12.49 -16.89 -7.10
C ASP A 197 -11.97 -15.46 -7.42
N ASN A 198 -12.16 -14.50 -6.50
CA ASN A 198 -11.60 -13.16 -6.66
C ASN A 198 -10.07 -13.19 -6.55
N LEU A 199 -9.47 -12.04 -6.81
CA LEU A 199 -8.06 -11.81 -6.53
C LEU A 199 -7.74 -12.07 -5.05
N TRP A 200 -6.59 -12.66 -4.80
CA TRP A 200 -5.98 -12.67 -3.48
C TRP A 200 -5.26 -11.31 -3.31
N PRO A 201 -5.53 -10.51 -2.26
CA PRO A 201 -4.79 -9.29 -1.99
C PRO A 201 -3.28 -9.54 -1.86
N HIS A 202 -2.46 -8.76 -2.56
CA HIS A 202 -1.01 -8.90 -2.55
C HIS A 202 -0.32 -7.62 -3.00
N MET A 203 0.99 -7.56 -2.77
CA MET A 203 1.90 -6.57 -3.35
C MET A 203 2.83 -7.26 -4.33
N SER A 204 3.12 -6.62 -5.46
CA SER A 204 4.10 -7.12 -6.44
C SER A 204 4.62 -5.95 -7.30
N SER A 205 5.31 -6.28 -8.38
CA SER A 205 5.65 -5.35 -9.46
C SER A 205 5.08 -5.83 -10.78
N LEU A 206 4.72 -4.88 -11.64
CA LEU A 206 4.33 -5.13 -13.02
C LEU A 206 5.51 -5.71 -13.82
N GLY A 207 6.73 -5.29 -13.48
CA GLY A 207 7.95 -5.67 -14.17
C GLY A 207 8.01 -5.10 -15.59
N THR A 208 9.13 -5.33 -16.28
CA THR A 208 9.40 -4.75 -17.59
C THR A 208 8.40 -5.15 -18.68
N SER A 209 7.63 -6.23 -18.47
CA SER A 209 6.63 -6.71 -19.43
C SER A 209 5.27 -6.02 -19.30
N TYR A 210 4.93 -5.49 -18.12
CA TYR A 210 3.60 -4.95 -17.84
C TYR A 210 3.60 -3.54 -17.25
N GLN A 211 4.77 -2.96 -16.94
CA GLN A 211 4.86 -1.59 -16.46
C GLN A 211 4.11 -0.64 -17.39
N TYR A 212 3.43 0.35 -16.81
CA TYR A 212 2.71 1.36 -17.58
C TYR A 212 3.54 2.64 -17.65
N THR A 213 3.80 3.12 -18.86
CA THR A 213 4.40 4.44 -19.09
C THR A 213 3.27 5.43 -19.28
N THR A 214 3.20 6.41 -18.38
CA THR A 214 2.18 7.46 -18.32
C THR A 214 2.39 8.51 -19.40
N ASN A 215 1.55 9.53 -19.42
CA ASN A 215 1.77 10.73 -20.22
C ASN A 215 2.37 11.91 -19.42
N ASP A 216 2.73 11.70 -18.14
CA ASP A 216 3.31 12.70 -17.26
C ASP A 216 4.83 12.76 -17.39
N ALA A 217 5.38 13.96 -17.61
CA ALA A 217 6.80 14.14 -17.86
C ALA A 217 7.64 13.94 -16.60
N SER A 218 8.71 13.15 -16.67
CA SER A 218 9.68 13.04 -15.57
C SER A 218 10.73 14.15 -15.62
N ALA A 219 11.18 14.64 -14.46
CA ALA A 219 12.27 15.61 -14.33
C ALA A 219 13.62 15.08 -14.83
N ASN A 220 13.78 13.76 -14.88
CA ASN A 220 14.97 13.09 -15.41
C ASN A 220 14.91 12.85 -16.94
N GLY A 221 13.83 13.28 -17.59
CA GLY A 221 13.53 13.00 -18.99
C GLY A 221 12.58 11.80 -19.15
N ASP A 222 12.01 11.64 -20.34
CA ASP A 222 10.97 10.66 -20.64
C ASP A 222 9.65 10.90 -19.86
N TYR A 223 9.00 9.84 -19.37
CA TYR A 223 7.70 9.88 -18.72
C TYR A 223 7.69 9.00 -17.48
N ILE A 224 6.85 9.34 -16.50
CA ILE A 224 6.70 8.62 -15.24
C ILE A 224 6.22 7.19 -15.51
N ILE A 225 6.76 6.22 -14.77
CA ILE A 225 6.46 4.80 -14.93
C ILE A 225 5.74 4.27 -13.68
N VAL A 226 4.62 3.59 -13.89
CA VAL A 226 3.95 2.80 -12.86
C VAL A 226 4.46 1.37 -12.92
N ASN A 227 4.98 0.86 -11.80
CA ASN A 227 5.53 -0.49 -11.69
C ASN A 227 5.18 -1.19 -10.37
N SER A 228 5.48 -0.56 -9.24
CA SER A 228 5.21 -1.11 -7.91
C SER A 228 3.72 -0.96 -7.57
N TYR A 229 3.08 -2.04 -7.11
CA TYR A 229 1.66 -1.99 -6.78
C TYR A 229 1.30 -2.91 -5.61
N PHE A 230 0.18 -2.60 -4.96
CA PHE A 230 -0.59 -3.60 -4.24
C PHE A 230 -2.06 -3.59 -4.68
N VAL A 231 -2.72 -4.74 -4.51
CA VAL A 231 -4.15 -4.91 -4.76
C VAL A 231 -4.87 -5.25 -3.46
N ALA A 232 -5.99 -4.58 -3.21
CA ALA A 232 -6.87 -4.82 -2.07
C ALA A 232 -8.34 -4.92 -2.52
N PRO A 233 -9.19 -5.69 -1.84
CA PRO A 233 -10.60 -5.80 -2.19
C PRO A 233 -11.39 -4.57 -1.69
N GLU A 234 -12.50 -4.31 -2.34
CA GLU A 234 -13.49 -3.33 -1.91
C GLU A 234 -14.21 -3.77 -0.62
N LEU A 235 -14.67 -5.03 -0.60
CA LEU A 235 -15.62 -5.54 0.39
C LEU A 235 -14.94 -6.44 1.41
N ALA A 236 -15.39 -6.35 2.67
CA ALA A 236 -15.05 -7.35 3.67
C ALA A 236 -15.70 -8.72 3.35
N GLY A 237 -15.12 -9.79 3.89
CA GLY A 237 -15.58 -11.17 3.69
C GLY A 237 -14.64 -12.00 2.82
N GLY A 238 -14.99 -13.28 2.63
CA GLY A 238 -14.12 -14.31 2.02
C GLY A 238 -14.91 -15.46 1.43
N GLY A 239 -16.05 -15.17 0.81
CA GLY A 239 -17.03 -16.15 0.33
C GLY A 239 -18.40 -15.49 0.25
N ASP A 240 -18.89 -15.04 1.40
CA ASP A 240 -19.98 -14.05 1.47
C ASP A 240 -19.34 -12.65 1.47
N CYS A 241 -19.55 -11.86 0.42
CA CYS A 241 -19.07 -10.47 0.38
C CYS A 241 -20.05 -9.55 1.13
N TYR A 242 -19.57 -8.83 2.12
CA TYR A 242 -20.36 -7.88 2.89
C TYR A 242 -20.42 -6.53 2.17
N THR A 243 -21.58 -6.24 1.58
CA THR A 243 -21.80 -5.05 0.75
C THR A 243 -21.97 -3.74 1.53
N ASP A 244 -21.99 -3.82 2.86
CA ASP A 244 -22.15 -2.73 3.81
C ASP A 244 -20.90 -2.49 4.68
N ILE A 245 -19.80 -3.23 4.43
CA ILE A 245 -18.54 -3.10 5.16
C ILE A 245 -17.36 -3.01 4.18
N ILE A 246 -16.63 -1.89 4.23
CA ILE A 246 -15.37 -1.69 3.49
C ILE A 246 -14.32 -2.67 4.02
N ARG A 247 -13.51 -3.26 3.14
CA ARG A 247 -12.33 -4.02 3.57
C ARG A 247 -11.30 -3.06 4.17
N PRO A 248 -10.81 -3.29 5.40
CA PRO A 248 -9.62 -2.60 5.88
C PRO A 248 -8.42 -2.92 4.97
N ILE A 249 -7.74 -1.88 4.51
CA ILE A 249 -6.57 -1.93 3.62
C ILE A 249 -5.28 -1.84 4.46
#